data_AF-A0A973EVZ5-F1
#
_entry.id   AF-A0A973EVZ5-F1
#
_cell.length_a   1.000
_cell.length_b   1.000
_cell.length_c   1.000
_cell.angle_alpha   90.00
_cell.angle_beta   90.00
_cell.angle_gamma   90.00
#
_symmetry.space_group_name_H-M   'P 1'
#
loop_
_entity.id
_entity.type
_entity.pdbx_description
1 polymer ?
#
loop_
_entity_poly.entity_id
_entity_poly.type
_entity_poly.pdbx_seq_one_letter_code
_entity_poly.pdbx_strand_id
1 'polypeptide(L)'
;MSSGRINSIDIMRGFTLLLMLFVNDLNMKVAPAWLGHMPADFDGMGLADWVFPGFLFIAGTAIPFSFSQRISRGMTSRELVRHIIIRSISLIIIGVLMLNTGRVNAELTGINSNLWALLMYIGVFLVWNNYRNHEQYFFTVSGFRLIGVALLVFLVFRFKSGEPENEGSLVTGWWGILGLIGWGYLVSAFIYHAFRDSIPATVSFVIFFLILNIISQLNLLSFLDPARPIFGVIIEGNVPFIMLSGMLAGILIKKWTIDEYRFVILSFVILGIIFLISGFTLRNWFILSKIKATPSWGLVCSGISYLVLAFLFWIADIKKKTGWASFFRPAGENSLTTYLAPDILYHAIWMSGIPVLIYKQSSEPLVVIAGSILWAVLMVWLTALLKRLGISLKL
;
A
#
# COMPACT_ATOMS: atom_id res chain seq x y z
N MET A 1 -3.91 24.76 -16.74
CA MET A 1 -4.83 24.66 -15.58
C MET A 1 -4.01 24.31 -14.35
N SER A 2 -4.11 25.08 -13.26
CA SER A 2 -3.49 24.70 -11.99
C SER A 2 -3.95 23.28 -11.65
N SER A 3 -3.02 22.34 -11.47
CA SER A 3 -3.28 20.95 -11.14
C SER A 3 -4.00 20.85 -9.79
N GLY A 4 -5.31 21.08 -9.81
CA GLY A 4 -6.17 21.00 -8.65
C GLY A 4 -6.07 19.60 -8.07
N ARG A 5 -5.89 19.54 -6.76
CA ARG A 5 -5.89 18.29 -6.00
C ARG A 5 -7.26 17.60 -6.18
N ILE A 6 -7.27 16.38 -6.73
CA ILE A 6 -8.50 15.61 -6.96
C ILE A 6 -8.92 14.98 -5.63
N ASN A 7 -10.09 15.38 -5.12
CA ASN A 7 -10.49 15.05 -3.75
C ASN A 7 -10.82 13.56 -3.61
N SER A 8 -11.46 12.94 -4.61
CA SER A 8 -11.79 11.51 -4.59
C SER A 8 -10.56 10.62 -4.43
N ILE A 9 -9.42 11.01 -5.00
CA ILE A 9 -8.17 10.25 -4.88
C ILE A 9 -7.67 10.25 -3.44
N ASP A 10 -7.64 11.42 -2.80
CA ASP A 10 -7.21 11.53 -1.41
C ASP A 10 -8.18 10.85 -0.44
N ILE A 11 -9.48 10.97 -0.70
CA ILE A 11 -10.52 10.31 0.09
C ILE A 11 -10.39 8.80 -0.01
N MET A 12 -10.33 8.23 -1.21
CA MET A 12 -10.23 6.79 -1.39
C MET A 12 -8.94 6.25 -0.76
N ARG A 13 -7.83 6.97 -0.86
CA ARG A 13 -6.58 6.60 -0.18
C ARG A 13 -6.72 6.65 1.34
N GLY A 14 -7.29 7.71 1.91
CA GLY A 14 -7.52 7.80 3.36
C GLY A 14 -8.50 6.74 3.85
N PHE A 15 -9.55 6.46 3.09
CA PHE A 15 -10.55 5.44 3.38
C PHE A 15 -9.94 4.03 3.39
N THR A 16 -9.19 3.67 2.34
CA THR A 16 -8.50 2.36 2.28
C THR A 16 -7.48 2.20 3.40
N LEU A 17 -6.77 3.27 3.81
CA LEU A 17 -5.88 3.21 4.98
C LEU A 17 -6.64 3.02 6.29
N LEU A 18 -7.74 3.74 6.51
CA LEU A 18 -8.57 3.55 7.69
C LEU A 18 -9.08 2.11 7.76
N LEU A 19 -9.57 1.57 6.64
CA LEU A 19 -9.98 0.18 6.56
C LEU A 19 -8.81 -0.78 6.85
N MET A 20 -7.61 -0.47 6.36
CA MET A 20 -6.41 -1.29 6.62
C MET A 20 -6.08 -1.33 8.11
N LEU A 21 -6.15 -0.19 8.80
CA LEU A 21 -5.98 -0.12 10.24
C LEU A 21 -7.06 -0.89 10.99
N PHE A 22 -8.31 -0.77 10.55
CA PHE A 22 -9.44 -1.46 11.15
C PHE A 22 -9.33 -2.99 11.01
N VAL A 23 -9.16 -3.51 9.79
CA VAL A 23 -9.14 -4.97 9.56
C VAL A 23 -7.90 -5.64 10.14
N ASN A 24 -6.76 -4.93 10.22
CA ASN A 24 -5.55 -5.46 10.86
C ASN A 24 -5.67 -5.50 12.40
N ASP A 25 -6.55 -4.68 13.00
CA ASP A 25 -6.74 -4.65 14.45
C ASP A 25 -7.71 -5.73 14.95
N LEU A 26 -8.66 -6.16 14.11
CA LEU A 26 -9.75 -7.08 14.44
C LEU A 26 -9.25 -8.41 15.02
N ASN A 27 -9.88 -8.86 16.11
CA ASN A 27 -9.74 -10.24 16.57
C ASN A 27 -10.64 -11.18 15.76
N MET A 28 -10.05 -11.84 14.77
CA MET A 28 -10.76 -12.75 13.85
C MET A 28 -11.29 -14.04 14.49
N LYS A 29 -10.95 -14.33 15.76
CA LYS A 29 -11.59 -15.45 16.48
C LYS A 29 -13.07 -15.18 16.80
N VAL A 30 -13.46 -13.91 16.84
CA VAL A 30 -14.79 -13.45 17.25
C VAL A 30 -15.47 -12.62 16.15
N ALA A 31 -14.71 -11.86 15.37
CA ALA A 31 -15.25 -11.03 14.30
C ALA A 31 -15.86 -11.89 13.17
N PRO A 32 -16.93 -11.41 12.50
CA PRO A 32 -17.50 -12.06 11.33
C PRO A 32 -16.45 -12.35 10.24
N ALA A 33 -16.46 -13.57 9.70
CA ALA A 33 -15.45 -14.03 8.74
C ALA A 33 -15.32 -13.13 7.51
N TRP A 34 -16.43 -12.55 7.03
CA TRP A 34 -16.44 -11.67 5.86
C TRP A 34 -15.65 -10.36 6.06
N LEU A 35 -15.32 -9.97 7.29
CA LEU A 35 -14.46 -8.81 7.56
C LEU A 35 -12.97 -9.12 7.38
N GLY A 36 -12.58 -10.39 7.58
CA GLY A 36 -11.17 -10.81 7.63
C GLY A 36 -10.62 -11.33 6.30
N HIS A 37 -9.49 -12.01 6.41
CA HIS A 37 -8.83 -12.69 5.29
C HIS A 37 -9.39 -14.10 5.09
N MET A 38 -9.59 -14.48 3.83
CA MET A 38 -9.90 -15.86 3.48
C MET A 38 -8.62 -16.71 3.36
N PRO A 39 -8.67 -18.00 3.71
CA PRO A 39 -7.56 -18.93 3.51
C PRO A 39 -7.14 -19.04 2.03
N ALA A 40 -5.90 -19.49 1.78
CA ALA A 40 -5.32 -19.48 0.43
C ALA A 40 -6.07 -20.35 -0.58
N ASP A 41 -6.63 -21.46 -0.12
CA ASP A 41 -7.36 -22.44 -0.94
C ASP A 41 -8.88 -22.23 -0.94
N PHE A 42 -9.37 -21.22 -0.21
CA PHE A 42 -10.77 -20.89 -0.16
C PHE A 42 -11.15 -20.02 -1.37
N ASP A 43 -12.21 -20.39 -2.08
CA ASP A 43 -12.73 -19.61 -3.21
C ASP A 43 -13.66 -18.49 -2.71
N GLY A 44 -13.04 -17.39 -2.31
CA GLY A 44 -13.76 -16.23 -1.82
C GLY A 44 -12.82 -15.13 -1.32
N MET A 45 -13.42 -13.99 -0.99
CA MET A 45 -12.67 -12.87 -0.43
C MET A 45 -13.50 -12.17 0.64
N GLY A 46 -12.85 -11.76 1.73
CA GLY A 46 -13.43 -10.86 2.71
C GLY A 46 -13.12 -9.39 2.41
N LEU A 47 -13.58 -8.50 3.28
CA LEU A 47 -13.28 -7.07 3.21
C LEU A 47 -11.77 -6.83 3.21
N ALA A 48 -11.04 -7.46 4.15
CA ALA A 48 -9.60 -7.30 4.28
C ALA A 48 -8.82 -7.72 3.02
N ASP A 49 -9.39 -8.61 2.21
CA ASP A 49 -8.79 -9.07 0.96
C ASP A 49 -8.90 -8.04 -0.17
N TRP A 50 -9.86 -7.11 -0.10
CA TRP A 50 -9.99 -5.98 -1.03
C TRP A 50 -9.16 -4.76 -0.63
N VAL A 51 -8.96 -4.53 0.68
CA VAL A 51 -8.38 -3.27 1.18
C VAL A 51 -7.01 -2.97 0.57
N PHE A 52 -6.12 -3.95 0.54
CA PHE A 52 -4.77 -3.78 -0.02
C PHE A 52 -4.78 -3.51 -1.54
N PRO A 53 -5.46 -4.32 -2.38
CA PRO A 53 -5.69 -3.98 -3.79
C PRO A 53 -6.31 -2.61 -4.02
N GLY A 54 -7.30 -2.23 -3.22
CA GLY A 54 -7.93 -0.90 -3.29
C GLY A 54 -6.91 0.22 -3.06
N PHE A 55 -5.99 0.03 -2.12
CA PHE A 55 -4.88 0.95 -1.89
C PHE A 55 -3.87 0.96 -3.06
N LEU A 56 -3.48 -0.21 -3.61
CA LEU A 56 -2.59 -0.30 -4.77
C LEU A 56 -3.18 0.42 -5.98
N PHE A 57 -4.47 0.21 -6.25
CA PHE A 57 -5.21 0.85 -7.33
C PHE A 57 -5.14 2.37 -7.17
N ILE A 58 -5.53 2.92 -6.02
CA ILE A 58 -5.53 4.37 -5.83
C ILE A 58 -4.12 4.99 -5.77
N ALA A 59 -3.12 4.23 -5.33
CA ALA A 59 -1.72 4.62 -5.46
C ALA A 59 -1.31 4.75 -6.94
N GLY A 60 -1.74 3.81 -7.79
CA GLY A 60 -1.59 3.88 -9.25
C GLY A 60 -2.27 5.10 -9.88
N THR A 61 -3.52 5.39 -9.49
CA THR A 61 -4.29 6.55 -9.99
C THR A 61 -3.59 7.88 -9.74
N ALA A 62 -2.76 7.98 -8.71
CA ALA A 62 -2.03 9.19 -8.38
C ALA A 62 -0.72 9.39 -9.15
N ILE A 63 -0.19 8.35 -9.83
CA ILE A 63 1.07 8.43 -10.58
C ILE A 63 1.02 9.55 -11.63
N PRO A 64 0.02 9.63 -12.54
CA PRO A 64 0.00 10.65 -13.58
C PRO A 64 0.02 12.07 -13.03
N PHE A 65 -0.71 12.34 -11.95
CA PHE A 65 -0.78 13.65 -11.31
C PHE A 65 0.55 14.03 -10.64
N SER A 66 1.13 13.11 -9.87
CA SER A 66 2.39 13.35 -9.17
C SER A 66 3.56 13.60 -10.13
N PHE A 67 3.61 12.88 -11.24
CA PHE A 67 4.61 13.08 -12.27
C PHE A 67 4.38 14.40 -13.01
N SER A 68 3.16 14.65 -13.48
CA SER A 68 2.84 15.90 -14.19
C SER A 68 3.22 17.15 -13.38
N GLN A 69 2.99 17.13 -12.07
CA GLN A 69 3.40 18.21 -11.16
C GLN A 69 4.93 18.36 -11.04
N ARG A 70 5.69 17.26 -11.09
CA ARG A 70 7.16 17.31 -11.05
C ARG A 70 7.75 17.85 -12.35
N ILE A 71 7.20 17.40 -13.48
CA ILE A 71 7.60 17.88 -14.80
C ILE A 71 7.26 19.36 -14.98
N SER A 72 6.09 19.81 -14.53
CA SER A 72 5.73 21.24 -14.60
C SER A 72 6.61 22.13 -13.72
N ARG A 73 7.29 21.56 -12.72
CA ARG A 73 8.31 22.23 -11.90
C ARG A 73 9.72 22.15 -12.47
N GLY A 74 9.87 21.68 -13.71
CA GLY A 74 11.17 21.63 -14.41
C GLY A 74 12.05 20.43 -14.06
N MET A 75 11.53 19.41 -13.37
CA MET A 75 12.32 18.21 -13.03
C MET A 75 12.72 17.45 -14.31
N THR A 76 14.01 17.17 -14.44
CA THR A 76 14.59 16.48 -15.60
C THR A 76 14.24 14.98 -15.61
N SER A 77 14.41 14.35 -16.77
CA SER A 77 14.19 12.90 -16.92
C SER A 77 15.06 12.07 -15.96
N ARG A 78 16.34 12.44 -15.82
CA ARG A 78 17.29 11.76 -14.91
C ARG A 78 16.86 11.87 -13.45
N GLU A 79 16.36 13.03 -13.03
CA GLU A 79 15.85 13.24 -11.67
C GLU A 79 14.58 12.44 -11.40
N LEU A 80 13.69 12.32 -12.39
CA LEU A 80 12.50 11.47 -12.29
C LEU A 80 12.88 9.99 -12.13
N VAL A 81 13.80 9.48 -12.95
CA VAL A 81 14.28 8.09 -12.85
C VAL A 81 14.93 7.84 -11.49
N ARG A 82 15.78 8.75 -11.02
CA ARG A 82 16.36 8.69 -9.67
C ARG A 82 15.27 8.66 -8.59
N HIS A 83 14.24 9.49 -8.72
CA HIS A 83 13.12 9.51 -7.79
C HIS A 83 12.34 8.20 -7.79
N ILE A 84 12.08 7.60 -8.95
CA ILE A 84 11.42 6.29 -9.08
C ILE A 84 12.22 5.24 -8.31
N ILE A 85 13.51 5.11 -8.62
CA ILE A 85 14.39 4.09 -8.05
C ILE A 85 14.49 4.23 -6.53
N ILE A 86 14.79 5.44 -6.03
CA ILE A 86 14.95 5.68 -4.59
C ILE A 86 13.66 5.35 -3.84
N ARG A 87 12.51 5.80 -4.37
CA ARG A 87 11.22 5.57 -3.73
C ARG A 87 10.85 4.08 -3.70
N SER A 88 11.04 3.36 -4.80
CA SER A 88 10.77 1.92 -4.88
C SER A 88 11.68 1.13 -3.96
N ILE A 89 12.99 1.38 -3.99
CA ILE A 89 13.95 0.67 -3.13
C ILE A 89 13.65 0.96 -1.66
N SER A 90 13.32 2.20 -1.29
CA SER A 90 12.98 2.53 0.09
C SER A 90 11.75 1.77 0.57
N LEU A 91 10.69 1.68 -0.25
CA LEU A 91 9.49 0.90 0.06
C LEU A 91 9.79 -0.60 0.19
N ILE A 92 10.65 -1.14 -0.67
CA ILE A 92 11.07 -2.54 -0.65
C ILE A 92 11.87 -2.86 0.62
N ILE A 93 12.85 -2.01 0.97
CA ILE A 93 13.65 -2.18 2.19
C ILE A 93 12.75 -2.14 3.44
N ILE A 94 11.89 -1.13 3.55
CA ILE A 94 10.97 -1.03 4.70
C ILE A 94 10.04 -2.25 4.74
N GLY A 95 9.53 -2.70 3.58
CA GLY A 95 8.68 -3.89 3.47
C GLY A 95 9.35 -5.17 3.99
N VAL A 96 10.60 -5.42 3.61
CA VAL A 96 11.38 -6.58 4.08
C VAL A 96 11.63 -6.49 5.59
N LEU A 97 12.00 -5.32 6.11
CA LEU A 97 12.23 -5.14 7.56
C LEU A 97 10.95 -5.41 8.36
N MET A 98 9.82 -4.88 7.91
CA MET A 98 8.51 -5.11 8.54
C MET A 98 8.10 -6.58 8.51
N LEU A 99 8.27 -7.24 7.36
CA LEU A 99 7.93 -8.66 7.18
C LEU A 99 8.68 -9.56 8.18
N ASN A 100 9.91 -9.19 8.54
CA ASN A 100 10.75 -9.97 9.43
C ASN A 100 10.56 -9.64 10.92
N THR A 101 9.79 -8.61 11.29
CA THR A 101 9.51 -8.28 12.70
C THR A 101 8.95 -9.48 13.49
N GLY A 102 8.02 -10.23 12.89
CA GLY A 102 7.42 -11.42 13.50
C GLY A 102 8.33 -12.67 13.52
N ARG A 103 9.49 -12.62 12.86
CA ARG A 103 10.47 -13.71 12.79
C ARG A 103 11.63 -13.55 13.77
N VAL A 104 11.70 -12.43 14.48
CA VAL A 104 12.79 -12.15 15.43
C VAL A 104 12.73 -13.18 16.57
N ASN A 105 13.77 -14.01 16.68
CA ASN A 105 13.98 -14.84 17.85
C ASN A 105 14.76 -14.05 18.91
N ALA A 106 14.12 -13.81 20.06
CA ALA A 106 14.66 -12.94 21.10
C ALA A 106 15.96 -13.49 21.73
N GLU A 107 16.08 -14.81 21.87
CA GLU A 107 17.25 -15.46 22.48
C GLU A 107 18.47 -15.35 21.57
N LEU A 108 18.32 -15.68 20.29
CA LEU A 108 19.40 -15.64 19.31
C LEU A 108 19.80 -14.20 18.93
N THR A 109 18.80 -13.32 18.80
CA THR A 109 19.03 -11.89 18.48
C THR A 109 19.60 -11.13 19.69
N GLY A 110 19.34 -11.61 20.92
CA GLY A 110 19.68 -10.91 22.16
C GLY A 110 18.89 -9.62 22.39
N ILE A 111 17.81 -9.41 21.64
CA ILE A 111 16.92 -8.25 21.71
C ILE A 111 15.48 -8.78 21.67
N ASN A 112 14.63 -8.32 22.59
CA ASN A 112 13.21 -8.65 22.58
C ASN A 112 12.56 -8.25 21.24
N SER A 113 11.67 -9.08 20.68
CA SER A 113 11.06 -8.86 19.36
C SER A 113 10.28 -7.53 19.28
N ASN A 114 9.61 -7.10 20.35
CA ASN A 114 8.93 -5.80 20.40
C ASN A 114 9.92 -4.64 20.40
N LEU A 115 11.04 -4.76 21.13
CA LEU A 115 12.08 -3.74 21.16
C LEU A 115 12.78 -3.64 19.79
N TRP A 116 13.09 -4.78 19.17
CA TRP A 116 13.66 -4.81 17.81
C TRP A 116 12.73 -4.10 16.81
N ALA A 117 11.43 -4.41 16.84
CA ALA A 117 10.45 -3.78 15.97
C ALA A 117 10.32 -2.27 16.23
N LEU A 118 10.28 -1.85 17.49
CA LEU A 118 10.21 -0.43 17.87
C LEU A 118 11.45 0.35 17.41
N LEU A 119 12.65 -0.20 17.61
CA LEU A 119 13.90 0.38 17.11
C LEU A 119 13.93 0.43 15.58
N MET A 120 13.42 -0.60 14.90
CA MET A 120 13.31 -0.64 13.44
C MET A 120 12.42 0.49 12.94
N TYR A 121 11.21 0.65 13.49
CA TYR A 121 10.31 1.74 13.10
C TYR A 121 10.92 3.12 13.42
N ILE A 122 11.55 3.30 14.59
CA ILE A 122 12.27 4.55 14.90
C ILE A 122 13.36 4.82 13.86
N GLY A 123 14.16 3.81 13.49
CA GLY A 123 15.16 3.91 12.43
C GLY A 123 14.55 4.34 11.10
N VAL A 124 13.43 3.74 10.69
CA VAL A 124 12.68 4.14 9.48
C VAL A 124 12.24 5.60 9.54
N PHE A 125 11.69 6.04 10.67
CA PHE A 125 11.32 7.45 10.85
C PHE A 125 12.54 8.37 10.84
N LEU A 126 13.67 8.01 11.45
CA LEU A 126 14.88 8.83 11.41
C LEU A 126 15.45 8.99 9.99
N VAL A 127 15.41 7.95 9.17
CA VAL A 127 15.94 8.00 7.80
C VAL A 127 15.01 8.79 6.87
N TRP A 128 13.72 8.50 6.91
CA TRP A 128 12.76 8.96 5.90
C TRP A 128 11.78 10.02 6.39
N ASN A 129 11.98 10.59 7.58
CA ASN A 129 11.18 11.73 8.02
C ASN A 129 11.40 12.96 7.13
N ASN A 130 10.31 13.68 6.87
CA ASN A 130 10.29 14.94 6.17
C ASN A 130 10.65 16.07 7.15
N TYR A 131 11.94 16.17 7.47
CA TYR A 131 12.47 17.19 8.34
C TYR A 131 12.18 18.61 7.82
N ARG A 132 11.57 19.42 8.67
CA ARG A 132 11.36 20.85 8.41
C ARG A 132 12.71 21.57 8.39
N ASN A 133 12.87 22.54 7.50
CA ASN A 133 14.07 23.38 7.38
C ASN A 133 15.37 22.57 7.23
N HIS A 134 15.31 21.45 6.50
CA HIS A 134 16.46 20.56 6.27
C HIS A 134 17.66 21.24 5.59
N GLU A 135 17.44 22.34 4.86
CA GLU A 135 18.51 23.16 4.28
C GLU A 135 19.22 24.01 5.35
N GLN A 136 18.50 24.53 6.35
CA GLN A 136 19.06 25.34 7.43
C GLN A 136 19.79 24.50 8.48
N TYR A 137 19.24 23.33 8.81
CA TYR A 137 19.81 22.40 9.82
C TYR A 137 20.42 21.16 9.17
N PHE A 138 21.17 21.36 8.09
CA PHE A 138 21.70 20.28 7.25
C PHE A 138 22.50 19.23 8.06
N PHE A 139 23.41 19.68 8.94
CA PHE A 139 24.25 18.78 9.74
C PHE A 139 23.42 17.96 10.73
N THR A 140 22.47 18.58 11.43
CA THR A 140 21.60 17.91 12.40
C THR A 140 20.70 16.88 11.70
N VAL A 141 20.07 17.25 10.58
CA VAL A 141 19.21 16.35 9.80
C VAL A 141 20.02 15.19 9.22
N SER A 142 21.21 15.46 8.69
CA SER A 142 22.11 14.42 8.20
C SER A 142 22.57 13.50 9.32
N GLY A 143 22.84 14.04 10.51
CA GLY A 143 23.15 13.27 11.71
C GLY A 143 22.01 12.32 12.09
N PHE A 144 20.76 12.79 12.15
CA PHE A 144 19.62 11.92 12.42
C PHE A 144 19.45 10.82 11.38
N ARG A 145 19.61 11.14 10.08
CA ARG A 145 19.54 10.14 9.01
C ARG A 145 20.65 9.10 9.14
N LEU A 146 21.88 9.52 9.44
CA LEU A 146 23.01 8.60 9.63
C LEU A 146 22.80 7.70 10.84
N ILE A 147 22.31 8.24 11.96
CA ILE A 147 21.94 7.44 13.15
C ILE A 147 20.84 6.44 12.78
N GLY A 148 19.82 6.86 12.03
CA GLY A 148 18.76 5.98 11.56
C GLY A 148 19.30 4.84 10.68
N VAL A 149 20.16 5.14 9.71
CA VAL A 149 20.80 4.12 8.86
C VAL A 149 21.67 3.18 9.69
N ALA A 150 22.51 3.71 10.58
CA ALA A 150 23.37 2.91 11.44
C ALA A 150 22.56 1.98 12.34
N LEU A 151 21.44 2.46 12.91
CA LEU A 151 20.50 1.67 13.70
C LEU A 151 19.89 0.54 12.86
N LEU A 152 19.38 0.84 11.66
CA LEU A 152 18.79 -0.18 10.79
C LEU A 152 19.82 -1.24 10.38
N VAL A 153 21.03 -0.81 10.01
CA VAL A 153 22.14 -1.72 9.67
C VAL A 153 22.51 -2.60 10.86
N PHE A 154 22.63 -2.02 12.05
CA PHE A 154 22.87 -2.77 13.28
C PHE A 154 21.79 -3.82 13.55
N LEU A 155 20.52 -3.46 13.42
CA LEU A 155 19.39 -4.38 13.62
C LEU A 155 19.39 -5.52 12.61
N VAL A 156 19.74 -5.25 11.35
CA VAL A 156 19.88 -6.26 10.29
C VAL A 156 21.02 -7.24 10.62
N PHE A 157 22.19 -6.75 11.05
CA PHE A 157 23.31 -7.61 11.41
C PHE A 157 23.05 -8.45 12.68
N ARG A 158 22.30 -7.91 13.64
CA ARG A 158 21.93 -8.63 14.86
C ARG A 158 20.76 -9.59 14.68
N PHE A 159 19.96 -9.42 13.63
CA PHE A 159 18.77 -10.23 13.40
C PHE A 159 19.13 -11.71 13.31
N LYS A 160 18.45 -12.51 14.13
CA LYS A 160 18.41 -13.96 14.00
C LYS A 160 16.97 -14.47 14.11
N SER A 161 16.51 -15.21 13.10
CA SER A 161 15.29 -16.00 13.20
C SER A 161 15.57 -17.32 13.90
N GLY A 162 14.53 -17.91 14.49
CA GLY A 162 14.58 -19.24 15.12
C GLY A 162 14.39 -20.37 14.11
N GLU A 163 14.25 -20.04 12.83
CA GLU A 163 13.98 -20.99 11.75
C GLU A 163 15.28 -21.24 10.97
N PRO A 164 15.48 -22.47 10.45
CA PRO A 164 16.68 -22.80 9.68
C PRO A 164 16.71 -22.11 8.30
N GLU A 165 15.62 -21.47 7.88
CA GLU A 165 15.55 -20.73 6.62
C GLU A 165 16.62 -19.62 6.57
N ASN A 166 17.37 -19.59 5.46
CA ASN A 166 18.41 -18.59 5.19
C ASN A 166 19.44 -18.43 6.33
N GLU A 167 19.84 -19.53 6.98
CA GLU A 167 20.80 -19.53 8.10
C GLU A 167 20.39 -18.64 9.28
N GLY A 168 19.08 -18.49 9.47
CA GLY A 168 18.49 -17.62 10.49
C GLY A 168 18.57 -16.12 10.13
N SER A 169 18.90 -15.76 8.89
CA SER A 169 18.95 -14.37 8.42
C SER A 169 17.59 -13.88 7.93
N LEU A 170 17.51 -12.60 7.57
CA LEU A 170 16.30 -12.00 7.01
C LEU A 170 15.88 -12.74 5.73
N VAL A 171 14.58 -12.97 5.57
CA VAL A 171 14.00 -13.53 4.35
C VAL A 171 13.24 -12.46 3.57
N THR A 172 13.30 -12.52 2.25
CA THR A 172 12.51 -11.62 1.39
C THR A 172 11.04 -12.03 1.36
N GLY A 173 10.75 -13.33 1.46
CA GLY A 173 9.40 -13.89 1.46
C GLY A 173 8.55 -13.31 0.32
N TRP A 174 7.38 -12.76 0.66
CA TRP A 174 6.48 -12.07 -0.27
C TRP A 174 6.68 -10.55 -0.30
N TRP A 175 7.82 -10.04 0.18
CA TRP A 175 8.21 -8.62 0.24
C TRP A 175 7.44 -7.71 1.20
N GLY A 176 6.37 -8.21 1.83
CA GLY A 176 5.51 -7.41 2.70
C GLY A 176 4.70 -6.35 1.94
N ILE A 177 3.71 -5.76 2.61
CA ILE A 177 2.76 -4.81 1.98
C ILE A 177 3.49 -3.64 1.29
N LEU A 178 4.47 -3.03 1.96
CA LEU A 178 5.24 -1.93 1.38
C LEU A 178 6.13 -2.38 0.22
N GLY A 179 6.72 -3.57 0.29
CA GLY A 179 7.55 -4.07 -0.79
C GLY A 179 6.74 -4.36 -2.05
N LEU A 180 5.54 -4.93 -1.91
CA LEU A 180 4.59 -5.05 -3.01
C LEU A 180 4.24 -3.68 -3.63
N ILE A 181 3.95 -2.67 -2.80
CA ILE A 181 3.70 -1.29 -3.28
C ILE A 181 4.94 -0.74 -4.02
N GLY A 182 6.15 -1.01 -3.51
CA GLY A 182 7.41 -0.57 -4.11
C GLY A 182 7.65 -1.16 -5.50
N TRP A 183 7.42 -2.47 -5.66
CA TRP A 183 7.52 -3.17 -6.94
C TRP A 183 6.44 -2.72 -7.94
N GLY A 184 5.18 -2.61 -7.50
CA GLY A 184 4.10 -2.10 -8.34
C GLY A 184 4.36 -0.67 -8.82
N TYR A 185 4.86 0.19 -7.91
CA TYR A 185 5.21 1.58 -8.24
C TYR A 185 6.39 1.64 -9.20
N LEU A 186 7.41 0.80 -9.02
CA LEU A 186 8.58 0.74 -9.90
C LEU A 186 8.13 0.54 -11.36
N VAL A 187 7.35 -0.51 -11.60
CA VAL A 187 6.86 -0.87 -12.94
C VAL A 187 5.95 0.22 -13.50
N SER A 188 4.93 0.62 -12.74
CA SER A 188 3.93 1.58 -13.21
C SER A 188 4.53 2.96 -13.49
N ALA A 189 5.45 3.42 -12.63
CA ALA A 189 6.10 4.71 -12.79
C ALA A 189 7.07 4.73 -13.98
N PHE A 190 7.79 3.64 -14.26
CA PHE A 190 8.61 3.54 -15.47
C PHE A 190 7.76 3.49 -16.74
N ILE A 191 6.64 2.77 -16.74
CA ILE A 191 5.70 2.77 -17.87
C ILE A 191 5.14 4.18 -18.09
N TYR A 192 4.69 4.87 -17.04
CA TYR A 192 4.24 6.26 -17.17
C TYR A 192 5.35 7.21 -17.63
N HIS A 193 6.58 7.00 -17.16
CA HIS A 193 7.72 7.80 -17.58
C HIS A 193 7.96 7.68 -19.09
N ALA A 194 7.88 6.45 -19.64
CA ALA A 194 8.09 6.17 -21.06
C ALA A 194 6.90 6.59 -21.95
N PHE A 195 5.67 6.29 -21.54
CA PHE A 195 4.47 6.42 -22.40
C PHE A 195 3.53 7.56 -22.00
N ARG A 196 3.79 8.23 -20.88
CA ARG A 196 3.05 9.42 -20.40
C ARG A 196 1.55 9.14 -20.33
N ASP A 197 0.73 10.05 -20.87
CA ASP A 197 -0.73 9.98 -20.84
C ASP A 197 -1.31 9.10 -21.97
N SER A 198 -0.51 8.21 -22.57
CA SER A 198 -0.97 7.30 -23.62
C SER A 198 -1.90 6.22 -23.04
N ILE A 199 -3.19 6.36 -23.32
CA ILE A 199 -4.21 5.37 -22.98
C ILE A 199 -3.95 4.02 -23.66
N PRO A 200 -3.69 3.94 -24.99
CA PRO A 200 -3.47 2.66 -25.65
C PRO A 200 -2.29 1.90 -25.06
N ALA A 201 -1.16 2.56 -24.83
CA ALA A 201 0.02 1.93 -24.22
C ALA A 201 -0.30 1.41 -22.80
N THR A 202 -0.97 2.23 -21.98
CA THR A 202 -1.34 1.82 -20.62
C THR A 202 -2.28 0.61 -20.63
N VAL A 203 -3.28 0.60 -21.51
CA VAL A 203 -4.20 -0.55 -21.69
C VAL A 203 -3.42 -1.80 -22.14
N SER A 204 -2.48 -1.67 -23.07
CA SER A 204 -1.64 -2.79 -23.50
C SER A 204 -0.84 -3.38 -22.33
N PHE A 205 -0.27 -2.55 -21.44
CA PHE A 205 0.44 -3.04 -20.26
C PHE A 205 -0.48 -3.65 -19.21
N VAL A 206 -1.69 -3.12 -19.01
CA VAL A 206 -2.71 -3.74 -18.15
C VAL A 206 -3.04 -5.15 -18.65
N ILE A 207 -3.31 -5.30 -19.95
CA ILE A 207 -3.60 -6.60 -20.57
C ILE A 207 -2.38 -7.53 -20.47
N PHE A 208 -1.18 -7.02 -20.76
CA PHE A 208 0.06 -7.79 -20.64
C PHE A 208 0.24 -8.39 -19.24
N PHE A 209 0.08 -7.59 -18.19
CA PHE A 209 0.25 -8.09 -16.82
C PHE A 209 -0.89 -8.99 -16.35
N LEU A 210 -2.10 -8.83 -16.87
CA LEU A 210 -3.19 -9.78 -16.66
C LEU A 210 -2.87 -11.14 -17.30
N ILE A 211 -2.41 -11.14 -18.56
CA ILE A 211 -2.00 -12.35 -19.27
C ILE A 211 -0.81 -13.00 -18.55
N LEU A 212 0.19 -12.21 -18.13
CA LEU A 212 1.34 -12.69 -17.37
C LEU A 212 0.90 -13.37 -16.07
N ASN A 213 -0.07 -12.80 -15.35
CA ASN A 213 -0.62 -13.40 -14.15
C ASN A 213 -1.32 -14.73 -14.43
N ILE A 214 -2.10 -14.83 -15.50
CA ILE A 214 -2.73 -16.10 -15.95
C ILE A 214 -1.64 -17.15 -16.26
N ILE A 215 -0.64 -16.79 -17.07
CA ILE A 215 0.45 -17.71 -17.47
C ILE A 215 1.26 -18.14 -16.24
N SER A 216 1.50 -17.24 -15.28
CA SER A 216 2.18 -17.56 -14.02
C SER A 216 1.38 -18.55 -13.18
N GLN A 217 0.06 -18.38 -13.06
CA GLN A 217 -0.81 -19.31 -12.31
C GLN A 217 -0.93 -20.69 -12.98
N LEU A 218 -0.75 -20.75 -14.30
CA LEU A 218 -0.66 -22.02 -15.04
C LEU A 218 0.72 -22.68 -14.94
N ASN A 219 1.65 -22.13 -14.14
CA ASN A 219 3.02 -22.61 -13.96
C ASN A 219 3.85 -22.69 -15.26
N LEU A 220 3.48 -21.93 -16.30
CA LEU A 220 4.17 -21.91 -17.59
C LEU A 220 5.45 -21.04 -17.59
N LEU A 221 5.73 -20.33 -16.48
CA LEU A 221 6.91 -19.48 -16.28
C LEU A 221 7.98 -20.15 -15.39
N SER A 222 8.02 -21.48 -15.29
CA SER A 222 9.01 -22.20 -14.48
C SER A 222 10.45 -21.92 -14.90
N PHE A 223 10.68 -21.60 -16.17
CA PHE A 223 12.01 -21.16 -16.64
C PHE A 223 12.52 -19.87 -15.96
N LEU A 224 11.64 -19.09 -15.33
CA LEU A 224 11.98 -17.89 -14.56
C LEU A 224 12.17 -18.14 -13.06
N ASP A 225 12.06 -19.39 -12.59
CA ASP A 225 12.21 -19.75 -11.17
C ASP A 225 13.52 -19.23 -10.55
N PRO A 226 14.69 -19.21 -11.23
CA PRO A 226 15.90 -18.61 -10.68
C PRO A 226 15.78 -17.11 -10.37
N ALA A 227 14.89 -16.40 -11.08
CA ALA A 227 14.68 -14.96 -10.91
C ALA A 227 13.51 -14.64 -9.96
N ARG A 228 12.62 -15.60 -9.66
CA ARG A 228 11.45 -15.40 -8.79
C ARG A 228 11.77 -14.90 -7.38
N PRO A 229 12.86 -15.31 -6.70
CA PRO A 229 13.16 -14.80 -5.36
C PRO A 229 13.35 -13.29 -5.30
N ILE A 230 13.75 -12.66 -6.42
CA ILE A 230 14.00 -11.21 -6.53
C ILE A 230 12.84 -10.53 -7.27
N PHE A 231 12.44 -11.05 -8.43
CA PHE A 231 11.49 -10.41 -9.33
C PHE A 231 10.08 -11.05 -9.31
N GLY A 232 9.80 -11.93 -8.35
CA GLY A 232 8.55 -12.69 -8.26
C GLY A 232 7.30 -11.82 -8.36
N VAL A 233 7.28 -10.65 -7.69
CA VAL A 233 6.14 -9.71 -7.74
C VAL A 233 5.85 -9.21 -9.16
N ILE A 234 6.89 -9.02 -9.98
CA ILE A 234 6.75 -8.60 -11.38
C ILE A 234 6.34 -9.80 -12.23
N ILE A 235 6.99 -10.95 -12.04
CA ILE A 235 6.76 -12.19 -12.80
C ILE A 235 5.33 -12.72 -12.58
N GLU A 236 4.82 -12.66 -11.35
CA GLU A 236 3.45 -13.01 -11.02
C GLU A 236 2.42 -12.05 -11.63
N GLY A 237 2.82 -10.82 -11.95
CA GLY A 237 2.05 -9.84 -12.71
C GLY A 237 0.83 -9.22 -12.02
N ASN A 238 0.32 -9.79 -10.93
CA ASN A 238 -0.91 -9.33 -10.26
C ASN A 238 -0.79 -7.90 -9.70
N VAL A 239 0.29 -7.61 -8.95
CA VAL A 239 0.51 -6.30 -8.34
C VAL A 239 0.70 -5.19 -9.39
N PRO A 240 1.56 -5.37 -10.42
CA PRO A 240 1.61 -4.45 -11.56
C PRO A 240 0.25 -4.27 -12.24
N PHE A 241 -0.51 -5.34 -12.47
CA PHE A 241 -1.84 -5.29 -13.10
C PHE A 241 -2.80 -4.36 -12.33
N ILE A 242 -2.93 -4.53 -11.01
CA ILE A 242 -3.83 -3.71 -10.19
C ILE A 242 -3.39 -2.25 -10.20
N MET A 243 -2.09 -1.98 -10.03
CA MET A 243 -1.59 -0.61 -9.98
C MET A 243 -1.69 0.10 -11.33
N LEU A 244 -1.40 -0.58 -12.43
CA LEU A 244 -1.58 -0.05 -13.79
C LEU A 244 -3.06 0.20 -14.12
N SER A 245 -3.96 -0.66 -13.64
CA SER A 245 -5.41 -0.42 -13.75
C SER A 245 -5.79 0.88 -13.03
N GLY A 246 -5.25 1.11 -11.85
CA GLY A 246 -5.36 2.39 -11.15
C GLY A 246 -4.79 3.56 -11.95
N MET A 247 -3.60 3.38 -12.54
CA MET A 247 -2.93 4.40 -13.37
C MET A 247 -3.76 4.79 -14.60
N LEU A 248 -4.39 3.82 -15.26
CA LEU A 248 -5.34 4.06 -16.35
C LEU A 248 -6.48 4.98 -15.88
N ALA A 249 -7.05 4.73 -14.70
CA ALA A 249 -8.06 5.61 -14.11
C ALA A 249 -7.54 7.05 -13.93
N GLY A 250 -6.29 7.19 -13.48
CA GLY A 250 -5.63 8.49 -13.31
C GLY A 250 -5.43 9.25 -14.63
N ILE A 251 -5.03 8.54 -15.68
CA ILE A 251 -4.88 9.10 -17.04
C ILE A 251 -6.24 9.53 -17.59
N LEU A 252 -7.30 8.74 -17.38
CA LEU A 252 -8.66 9.09 -17.80
C LEU A 252 -9.16 10.37 -17.11
N ILE A 253 -8.97 10.51 -15.80
CA ILE A 253 -9.33 11.75 -15.08
C ILE A 253 -8.52 12.93 -15.61
N LYS A 254 -7.24 12.74 -15.92
CA LYS A 254 -6.39 13.82 -16.41
C LYS A 254 -6.74 14.26 -17.84
N LYS A 255 -7.16 13.31 -18.69
CA LYS A 255 -7.48 13.56 -20.10
C LYS A 255 -8.76 14.37 -20.27
N TRP A 256 -9.79 14.07 -19.49
CA TRP A 256 -11.10 14.69 -19.61
C TRP A 256 -11.25 15.80 -18.58
N THR A 257 -11.75 16.96 -19.02
CA THR A 257 -11.92 18.12 -18.13
C THR A 257 -13.08 17.92 -17.15
N ILE A 258 -13.18 18.76 -16.12
CA ILE A 258 -14.28 18.71 -15.14
C ILE A 258 -15.64 18.84 -15.83
N ASP A 259 -15.73 19.51 -16.97
CA ASP A 259 -16.98 19.66 -17.73
C ASP A 259 -17.40 18.36 -18.45
N GLU A 260 -16.47 17.44 -18.68
CA GLU A 260 -16.67 16.15 -19.34
C GLU A 260 -16.76 14.98 -18.34
N TYR A 261 -17.07 15.29 -17.08
CA TYR A 261 -17.09 14.34 -15.97
C TYR A 261 -17.96 13.09 -16.21
N ARG A 262 -19.00 13.21 -17.06
CA ARG A 262 -19.87 12.08 -17.44
C ARG A 262 -19.09 10.98 -18.15
N PHE A 263 -18.14 11.33 -19.02
CA PHE A 263 -17.30 10.36 -19.72
C PHE A 263 -16.35 9.64 -18.77
N VAL A 264 -15.80 10.35 -17.78
CA VAL A 264 -14.92 9.75 -16.75
C VAL A 264 -15.71 8.73 -15.91
N ILE A 265 -16.86 9.13 -15.37
CA ILE A 265 -17.71 8.23 -14.57
C ILE A 265 -18.16 7.04 -15.40
N LEU A 266 -18.65 7.26 -16.62
CA LEU A 266 -19.12 6.18 -17.48
C LEU A 266 -17.99 5.21 -17.82
N SER A 267 -16.78 5.72 -18.10
CA SER A 267 -15.60 4.88 -18.32
C SER A 267 -15.28 4.02 -17.11
N PHE A 268 -15.33 4.58 -15.89
CA PHE A 268 -15.10 3.83 -14.66
C PHE A 268 -16.16 2.78 -14.41
N VAL A 269 -17.44 3.10 -14.63
CA VAL A 269 -18.54 2.14 -14.49
C VAL A 269 -18.41 1.01 -15.50
N ILE A 270 -18.14 1.33 -16.77
CA ILE A 270 -17.95 0.33 -17.83
C ILE A 270 -16.74 -0.56 -17.52
N LEU A 271 -15.58 0.02 -17.23
CA LEU A 271 -14.38 -0.75 -16.88
C LEU A 271 -14.60 -1.59 -15.61
N GLY A 272 -15.28 -1.03 -14.61
CA GLY A 272 -15.63 -1.73 -13.37
C GLY A 272 -16.50 -2.96 -13.63
N ILE A 273 -17.55 -2.81 -14.44
CA ILE A 273 -18.45 -3.91 -14.82
C ILE A 273 -17.72 -4.95 -15.67
N ILE A 274 -16.93 -4.52 -16.67
CA ILE A 274 -16.13 -5.43 -17.51
C ILE A 274 -15.20 -6.26 -16.63
N PHE A 275 -14.46 -5.62 -15.72
CA PHE A 275 -13.51 -6.30 -14.84
C PHE A 275 -14.20 -7.27 -13.87
N LEU A 276 -15.35 -6.89 -13.32
CA LEU A 276 -16.15 -7.79 -12.48
C LEU A 276 -16.64 -9.01 -13.27
N ILE A 277 -17.23 -8.81 -14.44
CA ILE A 277 -17.70 -9.90 -15.30
C ILE A 277 -16.52 -10.81 -15.67
N SER A 278 -15.42 -10.25 -16.18
CA SER A 278 -14.22 -11.02 -16.53
C SER A 278 -13.64 -11.76 -15.33
N GLY A 279 -13.63 -11.15 -14.14
CA GLY A 279 -13.13 -11.77 -12.91
C GLY A 279 -13.99 -12.96 -12.47
N PHE A 280 -15.31 -12.82 -12.48
CA PHE A 280 -16.23 -13.92 -12.18
C PHE A 280 -16.28 -14.98 -13.28
N THR A 281 -16.04 -14.62 -14.54
CA THR A 281 -15.85 -15.60 -15.62
C THR A 281 -14.55 -16.38 -15.43
N LEU A 282 -13.44 -15.70 -15.11
CA LEU A 282 -12.16 -16.36 -14.82
C LEU A 282 -12.20 -17.21 -13.55
N ARG A 283 -13.15 -16.95 -12.64
CA ARG A 283 -13.39 -17.76 -11.44
C ARG A 283 -13.61 -19.25 -11.74
N ASN A 284 -14.13 -19.57 -12.93
CA ASN A 284 -14.30 -20.97 -13.37
C ASN A 284 -12.97 -21.74 -13.50
N TRP A 285 -11.84 -21.03 -13.65
CA TRP A 285 -10.51 -21.62 -13.77
C TRP A 285 -9.58 -21.24 -12.62
N PHE A 286 -9.77 -20.07 -12.03
CA PHE A 286 -8.92 -19.54 -10.97
C PHE A 286 -9.80 -19.08 -9.80
N ILE A 287 -9.69 -19.73 -8.64
CA ILE A 287 -10.43 -19.32 -7.44
C ILE A 287 -10.17 -17.85 -7.07
N LEU A 288 -11.09 -17.20 -6.36
CA LEU A 288 -10.85 -15.90 -5.77
C LEU A 288 -9.93 -16.08 -4.55
N SER A 289 -8.64 -15.76 -4.69
CA SER A 289 -7.67 -15.89 -3.59
C SER A 289 -6.64 -14.77 -3.62
N LYS A 290 -6.62 -13.98 -2.53
CA LYS A 290 -5.59 -12.96 -2.30
C LYS A 290 -4.22 -13.58 -2.13
N ILE A 291 -4.11 -14.66 -1.35
CA ILE A 291 -2.82 -15.25 -0.97
C ILE A 291 -2.11 -15.84 -2.19
N LYS A 292 -2.89 -16.43 -3.11
CA LYS A 292 -2.36 -16.93 -4.41
C LYS A 292 -2.25 -15.83 -5.47
N ALA A 293 -2.70 -14.60 -5.20
CA ALA A 293 -2.72 -13.49 -6.14
C ALA A 293 -3.34 -13.86 -7.51
N THR A 294 -4.51 -14.51 -7.48
CA THR A 294 -5.16 -15.03 -8.69
C THR A 294 -5.68 -13.93 -9.63
N PRO A 295 -5.76 -14.19 -10.96
CA PRO A 295 -6.24 -13.19 -11.92
C PRO A 295 -7.70 -12.83 -11.71
N SER A 296 -8.55 -13.80 -11.33
CA SER A 296 -9.95 -13.57 -10.98
C SER A 296 -10.08 -12.61 -9.79
N TRP A 297 -9.30 -12.80 -8.72
CA TRP A 297 -9.28 -11.90 -7.57
C TRP A 297 -8.78 -10.50 -7.92
N GLY A 298 -7.69 -10.39 -8.70
CA GLY A 298 -7.15 -9.10 -9.13
C GLY A 298 -8.16 -8.29 -9.97
N LEU A 299 -8.88 -8.97 -10.88
CA LEU A 299 -9.93 -8.37 -11.69
C LEU A 299 -11.12 -7.91 -10.85
N VAL A 300 -11.63 -8.77 -9.96
CA VAL A 300 -12.74 -8.42 -9.07
C VAL A 300 -12.36 -7.21 -8.21
N CYS A 301 -11.17 -7.21 -7.60
CA CYS A 301 -10.71 -6.11 -6.77
C CYS A 301 -10.60 -4.79 -7.55
N SER A 302 -9.98 -4.83 -8.73
CA SER A 302 -9.84 -3.65 -9.60
C SER A 302 -11.21 -3.16 -10.09
N GLY A 303 -12.14 -4.06 -10.39
CA GLY A 303 -13.51 -3.74 -10.77
C GLY A 303 -14.27 -3.00 -9.66
N ILE A 304 -14.21 -3.53 -8.42
CA ILE A 304 -14.77 -2.85 -7.23
C ILE A 304 -14.11 -1.47 -7.06
N SER A 305 -12.79 -1.38 -7.21
CA SER A 305 -12.05 -0.11 -7.06
C SER A 305 -12.47 0.95 -8.08
N TYR A 306 -12.73 0.58 -9.34
CA TYR A 306 -13.29 1.49 -10.33
C TYR A 306 -14.67 2.02 -9.92
N LEU A 307 -15.56 1.14 -9.44
CA LEU A 307 -16.92 1.54 -9.02
C LEU A 307 -16.89 2.43 -7.77
N VAL A 308 -16.06 2.09 -6.78
CA VAL A 308 -15.85 2.93 -5.60
C VAL A 308 -15.28 4.28 -5.99
N LEU A 309 -14.28 4.32 -6.89
CA LEU A 309 -13.72 5.58 -7.37
C LEU A 309 -14.76 6.41 -8.14
N ALA A 310 -15.59 5.80 -8.98
CA ALA A 310 -16.67 6.48 -9.69
C ALA A 310 -17.66 7.15 -8.74
N PHE A 311 -18.08 6.44 -7.70
CA PHE A 311 -18.95 6.96 -6.65
C PHE A 311 -18.31 8.12 -5.88
N LEU A 312 -17.05 7.96 -5.46
CA LEU A 312 -16.31 8.98 -4.74
C LEU A 312 -16.05 10.23 -5.59
N PHE A 313 -15.71 10.05 -6.87
CA PHE A 313 -15.53 11.14 -7.83
C PHE A 313 -16.84 11.93 -8.02
N TRP A 314 -17.98 11.24 -8.12
CA TRP A 314 -19.29 11.86 -8.19
C TRP A 314 -19.62 12.72 -6.96
N ILE A 315 -19.37 12.22 -5.75
CA ILE A 315 -19.69 12.96 -4.52
C ILE A 315 -18.70 14.10 -4.26
N ALA A 316 -17.40 13.81 -4.34
CA ALA A 316 -16.36 14.72 -3.89
C ALA A 316 -15.98 15.76 -4.94
N ASP A 317 -15.82 15.35 -6.20
CA ASP A 317 -15.30 16.22 -7.25
C ASP A 317 -16.41 16.91 -8.06
N ILE A 318 -17.56 16.26 -8.26
CA ILE A 318 -18.69 16.85 -8.99
C ILE A 318 -19.68 17.55 -8.04
N LYS A 319 -20.22 16.82 -7.05
CA LYS A 319 -21.16 17.40 -6.07
C LYS A 319 -20.49 18.31 -5.03
N LYS A 320 -19.16 18.37 -5.00
CA LYS A 320 -18.34 19.16 -4.06
C LYS A 320 -18.65 18.91 -2.57
N LYS A 321 -19.29 17.78 -2.25
CA LYS A 321 -19.64 17.42 -0.87
C LYS A 321 -18.43 16.76 -0.20
N THR A 322 -17.55 17.58 0.36
CA THR A 322 -16.26 17.14 0.96
C THR A 322 -16.18 17.36 2.47
N GLY A 323 -17.24 17.81 3.15
CA GLY A 323 -17.22 18.07 4.60
C GLY A 323 -16.77 16.85 5.43
N TRP A 324 -17.27 15.67 5.08
CA TRP A 324 -16.89 14.39 5.69
C TRP A 324 -15.48 13.90 5.29
N ALA A 325 -14.94 14.38 4.17
CA ALA A 325 -13.61 14.01 3.68
C ALA A 325 -12.48 14.58 4.55
N SER A 326 -12.74 15.65 5.29
CA SER A 326 -11.79 16.27 6.21
C SER A 326 -11.21 15.26 7.21
N PHE A 327 -12.01 14.28 7.62
CA PHE A 327 -11.61 13.19 8.50
C PHE A 327 -10.54 12.27 7.88
N PHE A 328 -10.68 11.92 6.61
CA PHE A 328 -9.77 11.01 5.89
C PHE A 328 -8.50 11.68 5.39
N ARG A 329 -8.52 13.02 5.28
CA ARG A 329 -7.46 13.80 4.64
C ARG A 329 -6.07 13.63 5.28
N PRO A 330 -5.89 13.64 6.62
CA PRO A 330 -4.59 13.42 7.23
C PRO A 330 -3.97 12.07 6.85
N ALA A 331 -4.82 11.03 6.82
CA ALA A 331 -4.44 9.67 6.43
C ALA A 331 -4.04 9.58 4.95
N GLY A 332 -4.87 10.13 4.05
CA GLY A 332 -4.58 10.13 2.61
C GLY A 332 -3.32 10.94 2.24
N GLU A 333 -3.08 12.07 2.93
CA GLU A 333 -1.93 12.93 2.69
C GLU A 333 -0.60 12.34 3.16
N ASN A 334 -0.61 11.51 4.22
CA ASN A 334 0.60 10.97 4.84
C ASN A 334 0.48 9.45 5.00
N SER A 335 0.11 8.78 3.91
CA SER A 335 -0.27 7.36 3.92
C SER A 335 0.73 6.44 4.60
N LEU A 336 2.02 6.64 4.34
CA LEU A 336 3.09 5.85 4.96
C LEU A 336 3.16 6.05 6.48
N THR A 337 2.99 7.28 6.94
CA THR A 337 2.99 7.58 8.38
C THR A 337 1.77 6.97 9.05
N THR A 338 0.60 7.05 8.42
CA THR A 338 -0.63 6.45 8.95
C THR A 338 -0.57 4.94 9.04
N TYR A 339 0.10 4.30 8.09
CA TYR A 339 0.25 2.86 8.12
C TYR A 339 1.28 2.40 9.16
N LEU A 340 2.41 3.10 9.29
CA LEU A 340 3.55 2.65 10.12
C LEU A 340 3.50 3.12 11.58
N ALA A 341 2.95 4.30 11.87
CA ALA A 341 2.93 4.84 13.23
C ALA A 341 2.15 3.97 14.25
N PRO A 342 1.03 3.32 13.87
CA PRO A 342 0.29 2.46 14.80
C PRO A 342 1.11 1.27 15.32
N ASP A 343 1.99 0.69 14.51
CA ASP A 343 2.85 -0.43 14.93
C ASP A 343 3.81 -0.02 16.05
N ILE A 344 4.29 1.22 16.06
CA ILE A 344 5.09 1.77 17.17
C ILE A 344 4.27 1.74 18.47
N LEU A 345 3.00 2.13 18.42
CA LEU A 345 2.12 2.12 19.59
C LEU A 345 1.76 0.71 20.03
N TYR A 346 1.49 -0.23 19.11
CA TYR A 346 1.25 -1.63 19.47
C TYR A 346 2.42 -2.22 20.23
N HIS A 347 3.64 -2.10 19.70
CA HIS A 347 4.83 -2.65 20.36
C HIS A 347 5.14 -1.94 21.68
N ALA A 348 4.91 -0.62 21.78
CA ALA A 348 5.06 0.12 23.04
C ALA A 348 4.04 -0.34 24.10
N ILE A 349 2.77 -0.52 23.72
CA ILE A 349 1.71 -1.01 24.61
C ILE A 349 2.04 -2.42 25.10
N TRP A 350 2.40 -3.33 24.19
CA TRP A 350 2.75 -4.71 24.55
C TRP A 350 3.98 -4.79 25.46
N MET A 351 4.97 -3.91 25.29
CA MET A 351 6.13 -3.83 26.16
C MET A 351 5.82 -3.23 27.53
N SER A 352 4.87 -2.29 27.60
CA SER A 352 4.47 -1.65 28.87
C SER A 352 3.62 -2.54 29.79
N GLY A 353 2.96 -3.57 29.22
CA GLY A 353 2.00 -4.40 29.94
C GLY A 353 0.68 -3.69 30.28
N ILE A 354 0.48 -2.44 29.85
CA ILE A 354 -0.75 -1.68 30.11
C ILE A 354 -1.88 -2.25 29.24
N PRO A 355 -3.03 -2.62 29.83
CA PRO A 355 -4.14 -3.23 29.09
C PRO A 355 -4.96 -2.16 28.34
N VAL A 356 -4.37 -1.54 27.32
CA VAL A 356 -5.07 -0.53 26.49
C VAL A 356 -6.05 -1.20 25.51
N LEU A 357 -5.72 -2.39 25.01
CA LEU A 357 -6.46 -3.10 23.97
C LEU A 357 -7.42 -4.17 24.52
N ILE A 358 -8.03 -3.91 25.69
CA ILE A 358 -8.92 -4.86 26.39
C ILE A 358 -10.09 -5.34 25.56
N TYR A 359 -10.62 -4.50 24.66
CA TYR A 359 -11.74 -4.85 23.79
C TYR A 359 -11.43 -6.05 22.89
N LYS A 360 -10.16 -6.32 22.59
CA LYS A 360 -9.75 -7.49 21.78
C LYS A 360 -9.98 -8.82 22.49
N GLN A 361 -10.08 -8.82 23.82
CA GLN A 361 -10.30 -10.02 24.63
C GLN A 361 -11.79 -10.34 24.82
N SER A 362 -12.69 -9.45 24.38
CA SER A 362 -14.14 -9.66 24.46
C SER A 362 -14.59 -10.81 23.57
N SER A 363 -15.52 -11.63 24.06
CA SER A 363 -16.25 -12.64 23.28
C SER A 363 -17.38 -12.05 22.44
N GLU A 364 -17.77 -10.80 22.69
CA GLU A 364 -18.84 -10.12 21.95
C GLU A 364 -18.31 -9.47 20.67
N PRO A 365 -18.77 -9.89 19.48
CA PRO A 365 -18.27 -9.37 18.20
C PRO A 365 -18.44 -7.85 18.05
N LEU A 366 -19.55 -7.30 18.54
CA LEU A 366 -19.81 -5.87 18.46
C LEU A 366 -18.80 -5.03 19.26
N VAL A 367 -18.34 -5.53 20.41
CA VAL A 367 -17.33 -4.86 21.23
C VAL A 367 -15.97 -4.86 20.52
N VAL A 368 -15.58 -5.99 19.92
CA VAL A 368 -14.35 -6.11 19.14
C VAL A 368 -14.38 -5.16 17.94
N ILE A 369 -15.49 -5.15 17.19
CA ILE A 369 -15.66 -4.29 16.02
C ILE A 369 -15.63 -2.81 16.41
N ALA A 370 -16.42 -2.41 17.41
CA ALA A 370 -16.49 -1.02 17.86
C ALA A 370 -15.14 -0.53 18.40
N GLY A 371 -14.45 -1.36 19.19
CA GLY A 371 -13.11 -1.05 19.70
C GLY A 371 -12.08 -0.91 18.57
N SER A 372 -12.14 -1.78 17.56
CA SER A 372 -11.23 -1.72 16.41
C SER A 372 -11.48 -0.50 15.52
N ILE A 373 -12.76 -0.10 15.35
CA ILE A 373 -13.12 1.15 14.66
C ILE A 373 -12.57 2.36 15.42
N LEU A 374 -12.82 2.41 16.75
CA LEU A 374 -12.32 3.50 17.58
C LEU A 374 -10.79 3.59 17.51
N TRP A 375 -10.11 2.45 17.58
CA TRP A 375 -8.66 2.40 17.46
C TRP A 375 -8.17 2.91 16.10
N ALA A 376 -8.77 2.46 14.99
CA ALA A 376 -8.42 2.94 13.65
C ALA A 376 -8.62 4.46 13.51
N VAL A 377 -9.71 5.00 14.07
CA VAL A 377 -10.00 6.45 14.10
C VAL A 377 -8.92 7.20 14.90
N LEU A 378 -8.55 6.70 16.09
CA LEU A 378 -7.49 7.28 16.91
C LEU A 378 -6.14 7.28 16.18
N MET A 379 -5.83 6.24 15.42
CA MET A 379 -4.59 6.15 14.64
C MET A 379 -4.55 7.14 13.47
N VAL A 380 -5.69 7.44 12.85
CA VAL A 380 -5.79 8.55 11.86
C VAL A 380 -5.53 9.90 12.53
N TRP A 381 -6.05 10.12 13.75
CA TRP A 381 -5.78 11.33 14.51
C TRP A 381 -4.33 11.44 14.99
N LEU A 382 -3.72 10.32 15.38
CA LEU A 382 -2.29 10.25 15.68
C LEU A 382 -1.46 10.73 14.48
N THR A 383 -1.80 10.31 13.26
CA THR A 383 -1.13 10.80 12.06
C THR A 383 -1.24 12.32 11.93
N ALA A 384 -2.44 12.87 12.16
CA ALA A 384 -2.65 14.31 12.11
C ALA A 384 -1.80 15.05 13.15
N LEU A 385 -1.68 14.49 14.36
CA LEU A 385 -0.83 15.01 15.44
C LEU A 385 0.65 14.94 15.05
N LEU A 386 1.16 13.79 14.61
CA LEU A 386 2.55 13.61 14.19
C LEU A 386 2.94 14.59 13.07
N LYS A 387 2.05 14.79 12.09
CA LYS A 387 2.26 15.79 11.04
C LYS A 387 2.39 17.21 11.59
N ARG A 388 1.57 17.59 12.58
CA ARG A 388 1.66 18.90 13.25
C ARG A 388 3.00 19.07 13.97
N LEU A 389 3.51 17.99 14.57
CA LEU A 389 4.83 17.92 15.19
C LEU A 389 6.00 17.88 14.20
N GLY A 390 5.74 17.80 12.88
CA GLY A 390 6.78 17.72 11.85
C GLY A 390 7.34 16.31 11.65
N ILE A 391 6.61 15.29 12.11
CA ILE A 391 6.91 13.89 11.90
C ILE A 391 5.99 13.37 10.78
N SER A 392 6.54 13.22 9.58
CA SER A 392 5.86 12.58 8.45
C SER A 392 6.85 11.95 7.48
N LEU A 393 6.60 10.73 7.05
CA LEU A 393 7.47 9.99 6.15
C LEU A 393 7.33 10.49 4.71
N LYS A 394 8.47 10.65 4.03
CA LYS A 394 8.54 11.03 2.61
C LYS A 394 9.70 10.30 1.92
N LEU A 395 9.35 9.49 0.93
CA LEU A 395 10.24 8.65 0.11
C LEU A 395 10.42 9.23 -1.30
#